data_AF-A0A8J8CP44-F1
#
_entry.id   AF-A0A8J8CP44-F1
#
_cell.length_a   1.000
_cell.length_b   1.000
_cell.length_c   1.000
_cell.angle_alpha   90.00
_cell.angle_beta   90.00
_cell.angle_gamma   90.00
#
_symmetry.space_group_name_H-M   'P 1'
#
loop_
_entity.id
_entity.type
_entity.pdbx_description
1 polymer ?
#
loop_
_entity_poly.entity_id
_entity_poly.type
_entity_poly.pdbx_seq_one_letter_code
_entity_poly.pdbx_strand_id
1 'polypeptide(L)'
;MKEKIVINTMIARNVYSTESLEFIKKILTKCCNYKIPEKAREIHKQNKPFDYTDEFRVYGTQEQGVRYHSYYKLHDKEKSVPLIYTVSNEAFGFDKLWLKFTISSQDGLILEIETKDKKLLKEITTHFEKEFGYCRKQSEDEVFDELIDELRAAVLEEDGKKGVKLGSKATKIYPDDFWARFYLGCSYAISNQHKEAIKEFLVSVKSDPLSADAYYNLGKSYLELGKLKKAEEAMQKAYELAKKIHTISYYLAVISEKKGMVDEAKKYYKKAIDTAPKKGSTLIKNYIKDAEKRLKELGE
;
A
#
# COMPACT_ATOMS: atom_id res chain seq x y z
N MET A 1 17.58 -17.16 22.90
CA MET A 1 17.05 -17.27 21.52
C MET A 1 17.08 -15.89 20.89
N LYS A 2 17.26 -15.78 19.57
CA LYS A 2 17.15 -14.50 18.87
C LYS A 2 15.67 -14.30 18.50
N GLU A 3 15.09 -13.16 18.85
CA GLU A 3 13.72 -12.82 18.45
C GLU A 3 13.78 -12.19 17.05
N LYS A 4 13.11 -12.80 16.07
CA LYS A 4 12.92 -12.26 14.72
C LYS A 4 11.53 -11.62 14.67
N ILE A 5 11.44 -10.29 14.56
CA ILE A 5 10.17 -9.60 14.31
C ILE A 5 10.21 -9.05 12.90
N VAL A 6 9.13 -9.27 12.16
CA VAL A 6 8.96 -8.68 10.84
C VAL A 6 7.86 -7.63 10.95
N ILE A 7 8.18 -6.37 10.73
CA ILE A 7 7.26 -5.25 10.81
C ILE A 7 6.88 -4.88 9.39
N ASN A 8 5.66 -5.21 8.97
CA ASN A 8 5.12 -4.68 7.73
C ASN A 8 4.48 -3.31 8.02
N THR A 9 5.07 -2.26 7.44
CA THR A 9 4.50 -0.92 7.43
C THR A 9 3.73 -0.72 6.13
N MET A 10 2.43 -0.45 6.27
CA MET A 10 1.54 -0.29 5.11
C MET A 10 1.77 1.05 4.39
N ILE A 11 2.38 2.01 5.10
CA ILE A 11 2.56 3.40 4.68
C ILE A 11 3.62 3.58 3.58
N ALA A 12 4.54 2.63 3.38
CA ALA A 12 5.66 2.84 2.46
C ALA A 12 5.35 2.52 0.99
N ARG A 13 4.17 2.90 0.51
CA ARG A 13 3.88 2.93 -0.94
C ARG A 13 4.50 4.13 -1.66
N ASN A 14 4.92 5.16 -0.91
CA ASN A 14 5.54 6.39 -1.45
C ASN A 14 6.97 6.64 -0.97
N VAL A 15 7.54 5.79 -0.11
CA VAL A 15 8.93 5.93 0.34
C VAL A 15 9.84 5.40 -0.77
N TYR A 16 10.15 6.25 -1.74
CA TYR A 16 11.19 5.98 -2.72
C TYR A 16 12.57 5.91 -2.04
N SER A 17 13.50 5.18 -2.65
CA SER A 17 14.78 4.71 -2.09
C SER A 17 15.57 5.73 -1.25
N THR A 18 15.57 7.01 -1.62
CA THR A 18 16.30 8.06 -0.91
C THR A 18 15.70 8.43 0.46
N GLU A 19 14.38 8.38 0.61
CA GLU A 19 13.72 8.69 1.88
C GLU A 19 13.85 7.52 2.86
N SER A 20 13.84 6.28 2.35
CA SER A 20 14.07 5.09 3.17
C SER A 20 15.44 5.07 3.82
N LEU A 21 16.51 5.44 3.11
CA LEU A 21 17.86 5.44 3.70
C LEU A 21 18.02 6.52 4.78
N GLU A 22 17.52 7.74 4.55
CA GLU A 22 17.54 8.79 5.58
C GLU A 22 16.68 8.42 6.79
N PHE A 23 15.58 7.72 6.56
CA PHE A 23 14.76 7.19 7.63
C PHE A 23 15.47 6.09 8.44
N ILE A 24 16.09 5.12 7.75
CA ILE A 24 16.92 4.07 8.37
C ILE A 24 18.04 4.70 9.22
N LYS A 25 18.70 5.75 8.71
CA LYS A 25 19.68 6.53 9.47
C LYS A 25 19.07 7.13 10.74
N LYS A 26 17.92 7.79 10.64
CA LYS A 26 17.26 8.41 11.81
C LYS A 26 16.99 7.40 12.92
N ILE A 27 16.50 6.20 12.57
CA ILE A 27 16.27 5.14 13.56
C ILE A 27 17.58 4.62 14.13
N LEU A 28 18.53 4.24 13.29
CA LEU A 28 19.80 3.68 13.74
C LEU A 28 20.58 4.64 14.62
N THR A 29 20.55 5.94 14.29
CA THR A 29 21.14 6.99 15.11
C THR A 29 20.38 7.18 16.43
N LYS A 30 19.04 7.18 16.44
CA LYS A 30 18.26 7.37 17.68
C LYS A 30 18.26 6.16 18.62
N CYS A 31 18.03 4.97 18.08
CA CYS A 31 17.87 3.74 18.86
C CYS A 31 19.21 3.14 19.28
N CYS A 32 20.28 3.42 18.52
CA CYS A 32 21.54 2.70 18.70
C CYS A 32 22.79 3.59 18.65
N ASN A 33 22.63 4.91 18.52
CA ASN A 33 23.73 5.88 18.38
C ASN A 33 24.72 5.53 17.25
N TYR A 34 24.25 4.84 16.20
CA TYR A 34 25.10 4.42 15.08
C TYR A 34 25.15 5.48 13.98
N LYS A 35 26.34 5.68 13.43
CA LYS A 35 26.59 6.47 12.21
C LYS A 35 26.74 5.51 11.03
N ILE A 36 25.90 5.66 10.01
CA ILE A 36 26.08 4.92 8.75
C ILE A 36 27.33 5.45 8.03
N PRO A 37 28.30 4.59 7.66
CA PRO A 37 29.52 5.02 6.98
C PRO A 37 29.26 5.73 5.64
N GLU A 38 30.13 6.67 5.27
CA GLU A 38 29.97 7.45 4.03
C GLU A 38 30.04 6.59 2.76
N LYS A 39 30.76 5.48 2.79
CA LYS A 39 30.90 4.55 1.67
C LYS A 39 29.60 3.82 1.33
N ALA A 40 28.75 3.56 2.32
CA ALA A 40 27.39 3.07 2.10
C ALA A 40 26.50 4.11 1.39
N ARG A 41 26.79 5.42 1.56
CA ARG A 41 26.10 6.50 0.83
C ARG A 41 26.49 6.53 -0.65
N GLU A 42 27.73 6.20 -1.00
CA GLU A 42 28.18 6.16 -2.40
C GLU A 42 27.51 5.03 -3.18
N ILE A 43 27.41 3.85 -2.56
CA ILE A 43 26.70 2.69 -3.15
C ILE A 43 25.22 3.03 -3.40
N HIS A 44 24.54 3.64 -2.42
CA HIS A 44 23.14 4.04 -2.58
C HIS A 44 22.97 5.19 -3.60
N LYS A 45 23.93 6.12 -3.72
CA LYS A 45 23.93 7.19 -4.75
C LYS A 45 24.19 6.68 -6.17
N GLN A 46 24.93 5.58 -6.32
CA GLN A 46 25.15 4.93 -7.62
C GLN A 46 23.88 4.26 -8.15
N ASN A 47 22.91 3.95 -7.27
CA ASN A 47 21.56 3.50 -7.63
C ASN A 47 20.67 4.68 -8.09
N LYS A 48 21.11 5.42 -9.13
CA LYS A 48 20.27 6.40 -9.81
C LYS A 48 19.03 5.73 -10.41
N PRO A 49 17.90 6.44 -10.57
CA PRO A 49 16.80 5.93 -11.37
C PRO A 49 17.27 5.90 -12.83
N PHE A 50 17.48 4.73 -13.44
CA PHE A 50 17.26 4.39 -14.86
C PHE A 50 18.09 3.19 -15.35
N ASP A 51 17.46 2.46 -16.28
CA ASP A 51 17.82 1.28 -17.08
C ASP A 51 17.95 -0.07 -16.34
N TYR A 52 16.82 -0.76 -16.23
CA TYR A 52 16.68 -2.03 -15.53
C TYR A 52 16.94 -3.20 -16.49
N THR A 53 18.21 -3.54 -16.67
CA THR A 53 18.62 -4.83 -17.24
C THR A 53 18.89 -5.83 -16.10
N ASP A 54 18.75 -7.12 -16.40
CA ASP A 54 18.83 -8.30 -15.52
C ASP A 54 20.15 -8.44 -14.72
N GLU A 55 20.48 -7.49 -13.85
CA GLU A 55 21.72 -7.52 -13.08
C GLU A 55 21.47 -7.65 -11.57
N PHE A 56 21.87 -8.81 -11.04
CA PHE A 56 22.15 -9.01 -9.64
C PHE A 56 23.39 -8.18 -9.27
N ARG A 57 23.23 -7.09 -8.54
CA ARG A 57 24.36 -6.38 -7.92
C ARG A 57 24.29 -6.50 -6.41
N VAL A 58 25.31 -7.14 -5.85
CA VAL A 58 25.52 -7.31 -4.40
C VAL A 58 26.63 -6.36 -3.99
N TYR A 59 26.28 -5.28 -3.29
CA TYR A 59 27.30 -4.42 -2.69
C TYR A 59 27.48 -4.81 -1.23
N GLY A 60 28.46 -5.67 -0.96
CA GLY A 60 28.90 -6.03 0.38
C GLY A 60 29.99 -5.08 0.87
N THR A 61 29.75 -4.35 1.96
CA THR A 61 30.82 -3.64 2.66
C THR A 61 30.81 -3.99 4.13
N GLN A 62 32.00 -4.14 4.72
CA GLN A 62 32.20 -4.34 6.14
C GLN A 62 33.01 -3.15 6.68
N GLU A 63 32.40 -2.35 7.55
CA GLU A 63 33.05 -1.19 8.15
C GLU A 63 32.62 -1.08 9.61
N GLN A 64 33.57 -0.95 10.53
CA GLN A 64 33.33 -0.94 11.99
C GLN A 64 32.46 -2.11 12.50
N GLY A 65 32.61 -3.30 11.91
CA GLY A 65 31.84 -4.50 12.28
C GLY A 65 30.45 -4.60 11.64
N VAL A 66 30.01 -3.58 10.89
CA VAL A 66 28.69 -3.56 10.24
C VAL A 66 28.74 -4.16 8.85
N ARG A 67 27.90 -5.17 8.57
CA ARG A 67 27.73 -5.74 7.22
C ARG A 67 26.53 -5.11 6.52
N TYR A 68 26.78 -4.48 5.37
CA TYR A 68 25.76 -3.91 4.50
C TYR A 68 25.56 -4.78 3.25
N HIS A 69 24.30 -5.01 2.86
CA HIS A 69 23.96 -5.61 1.56
C HIS A 69 22.73 -4.92 0.96
N SER A 70 22.80 -4.57 -0.33
CA SER A 70 21.67 -4.07 -1.11
C SER A 70 21.43 -4.97 -2.33
N TYR A 71 20.17 -5.29 -2.62
CA TYR A 71 19.76 -6.11 -3.77
C TYR A 71 18.45 -5.61 -4.39
N TYR A 72 18.33 -5.77 -5.71
CA TYR A 72 17.13 -5.48 -6.50
C TYR A 72 16.76 -6.72 -7.32
N LYS A 73 15.47 -7.08 -7.35
CA LYS A 73 14.97 -8.18 -8.17
C LYS A 73 13.69 -7.75 -8.91
N LEU A 74 13.71 -7.86 -10.24
CA LEU A 74 12.50 -7.82 -11.07
C LEU A 74 11.97 -9.24 -11.25
N HIS A 75 10.68 -9.46 -11.00
CA HIS A 75 10.02 -10.70 -11.39
C HIS A 75 9.29 -10.49 -12.70
N ASP A 76 9.90 -10.96 -13.79
CA ASP A 76 9.27 -10.98 -15.10
C ASP A 76 8.64 -12.36 -15.29
N LYS A 77 7.36 -12.49 -14.89
CA LYS A 77 6.44 -13.56 -15.34
C LYS A 77 5.05 -13.35 -14.75
N GLU A 78 4.21 -12.63 -15.51
CA GLU A 78 2.88 -13.11 -15.89
C GLU A 78 2.35 -12.28 -17.07
N LYS A 79 1.97 -12.96 -18.15
CA LYS A 79 1.68 -12.42 -19.49
C LYS A 79 0.35 -11.62 -19.59
N SER A 80 -0.16 -11.08 -18.50
CA SER A 80 -1.35 -10.22 -18.52
C SER A 80 -1.19 -9.09 -17.53
N VAL A 81 -0.78 -7.93 -18.06
CA VAL A 81 -0.48 -6.67 -17.37
C VAL A 81 0.86 -6.68 -16.63
N PRO A 82 1.87 -5.91 -17.06
CA PRO A 82 3.12 -5.77 -16.33
C PRO A 82 2.86 -4.90 -15.10
N LEU A 83 2.50 -5.53 -13.98
CA LEU A 83 2.78 -4.93 -12.68
C LEU A 83 4.27 -5.14 -12.45
N ILE A 84 5.05 -4.08 -12.59
CA ILE A 84 6.48 -4.12 -12.28
C ILE A 84 6.58 -4.30 -10.76
N TYR A 85 6.86 -5.52 -10.32
CA TYR A 85 7.14 -5.83 -8.92
C TYR A 85 8.55 -5.33 -8.62
N THR A 86 8.65 -4.23 -7.89
CA THR A 86 9.94 -3.76 -7.39
C THR A 86 10.07 -4.15 -5.93
N VAL A 87 11.12 -4.90 -5.64
CA VAL A 87 11.53 -5.23 -4.28
C VAL A 87 12.97 -4.77 -4.11
N SER A 88 13.20 -3.80 -3.22
CA SER A 88 14.53 -3.45 -2.77
C SER A 88 14.77 -4.03 -1.38
N ASN A 89 15.95 -4.59 -1.15
CA ASN A 89 16.35 -5.10 0.16
C ASN A 89 17.60 -4.36 0.63
N GLU A 90 17.62 -3.93 1.89
CA GLU A 90 18.82 -3.41 2.57
C GLU A 90 18.99 -4.11 3.92
N ALA A 91 20.11 -4.79 4.14
CA ALA A 91 20.40 -5.48 5.40
C ALA A 91 21.60 -4.87 6.13
N PHE A 92 21.50 -4.77 7.45
CA PHE A 92 22.47 -4.20 8.37
C PHE A 92 22.70 -5.16 9.54
N GLY A 93 23.90 -5.73 9.65
CA GLY A 93 24.29 -6.55 10.82
C GLY A 93 25.14 -5.76 11.80
N PHE A 94 24.79 -5.80 13.09
CA PHE A 94 25.52 -5.24 14.23
C PHE A 94 25.75 -6.34 15.30
N ASP A 95 26.61 -6.09 16.29
CA ASP A 95 26.99 -7.07 17.33
C ASP A 95 25.78 -7.70 18.08
N LYS A 96 24.74 -6.90 18.33
CA LYS A 96 23.54 -7.32 19.08
C LYS A 96 22.25 -7.28 18.28
N LEU A 97 22.30 -6.78 17.04
CA LEU A 97 21.12 -6.39 16.27
C LEU A 97 21.37 -6.70 14.80
N TRP A 98 20.40 -7.30 14.14
CA TRP A 98 20.38 -7.38 12.69
C TRP A 98 19.07 -6.78 12.20
N LEU A 99 19.15 -5.95 11.17
CA LEU A 99 18.01 -5.32 10.54
C LEU A 99 18.02 -5.64 9.06
N LYS A 100 16.86 -5.93 8.47
CA LYS A 100 16.66 -5.96 7.03
C LYS A 100 15.41 -5.20 6.67
N PHE A 101 15.56 -4.23 5.79
CA PHE A 101 14.49 -3.47 5.18
C PHE A 101 14.19 -4.09 3.83
N THR A 102 12.93 -4.37 3.55
CA THR A 102 12.43 -4.80 2.25
C THR A 102 11.36 -3.83 1.82
N ILE A 103 11.56 -3.07 0.74
CA ILE A 103 10.54 -2.18 0.19
C ILE A 103 9.94 -2.90 -1.01
N SER A 104 8.68 -3.27 -0.92
CA SER A 104 7.89 -3.93 -1.95
C SER A 104 6.82 -2.98 -2.45
N SER A 105 6.68 -2.87 -3.78
CA SER A 105 5.56 -2.15 -4.40
C SER A 105 4.19 -2.74 -4.06
N GLN A 106 4.14 -4.00 -3.60
CA GLN A 106 2.90 -4.65 -3.13
C GLN A 106 2.73 -4.58 -1.63
N ASP A 107 3.81 -4.87 -0.89
CA ASP A 107 3.76 -5.18 0.53
C ASP A 107 4.24 -4.02 1.40
N GLY A 108 4.63 -2.88 0.82
CA GLY A 108 5.16 -1.73 1.55
C GLY A 108 6.57 -1.96 2.07
N LEU A 109 6.91 -1.33 3.20
CA LEU A 109 8.22 -1.46 3.83
C LEU A 109 8.10 -2.50 4.93
N ILE A 110 8.81 -3.60 4.75
CA ILE A 110 8.95 -4.69 5.70
C ILE A 110 10.29 -4.51 6.42
N LEU A 111 10.28 -4.43 7.74
CA LEU A 111 11.48 -4.43 8.57
C LEU A 111 11.59 -5.75 9.33
N GLU A 112 12.59 -6.56 8.99
CA GLU A 112 13.00 -7.73 9.77
C GLU A 112 14.04 -7.31 10.80
N ILE A 113 13.75 -7.50 12.09
CA ILE A 113 14.63 -7.24 13.22
C ILE A 113 15.00 -8.56 13.86
N GLU A 114 16.27 -8.84 14.03
CA GLU A 114 16.77 -10.00 14.76
C GLU A 114 17.70 -9.54 15.89
N THR A 115 17.29 -9.74 17.15
CA THR A 115 18.07 -9.32 18.33
C THR A 115 17.85 -10.28 19.51
N LYS A 116 18.82 -10.31 20.43
CA LYS A 116 18.66 -10.97 21.75
C LYS A 116 18.20 -9.99 22.84
N ASP A 117 18.18 -8.70 22.56
CA ASP A 117 17.83 -7.63 23.49
C ASP A 117 16.35 -7.21 23.31
N LYS A 118 15.49 -7.69 24.21
CA LYS A 118 14.05 -7.41 24.17
C LYS A 118 13.72 -5.92 24.39
N LYS A 119 14.54 -5.20 25.16
CA LYS A 119 14.33 -3.77 25.41
C LYS A 119 14.59 -2.99 24.14
N LEU A 120 15.72 -3.29 23.47
CA LEU A 120 16.05 -2.71 22.17
C LEU A 120 14.99 -3.02 21.10
N LEU A 121 14.49 -4.26 21.06
CA LEU A 121 13.43 -4.66 20.14
C LEU A 121 12.15 -3.84 20.33
N LYS A 122 11.74 -3.65 21.60
CA LYS A 122 10.56 -2.83 21.94
C LYS A 122 10.77 -1.37 21.56
N GLU A 123 11.93 -0.80 21.83
CA GLU A 123 12.27 0.59 21.47
C GLU A 123 12.22 0.81 19.95
N ILE A 124 12.82 -0.08 19.15
CA ILE A 124 12.78 0.00 17.68
C ILE A 124 11.34 -0.12 17.19
N THR A 125 10.58 -1.11 17.67
CA THR A 125 9.19 -1.34 17.24
C THR A 125 8.30 -0.14 17.56
N THR A 126 8.36 0.41 18.78
CA THR A 126 7.56 1.58 19.17
C THR A 126 7.93 2.81 18.35
N HIS A 127 9.18 2.97 17.94
CA HIS A 127 9.58 4.05 17.05
C HIS A 127 8.98 3.88 15.65
N PHE A 128 8.99 2.66 15.12
CA PHE A 128 8.35 2.31 13.86
C PHE A 128 6.86 2.58 13.88
N GLU A 129 6.17 2.13 14.92
CA GLU A 129 4.73 2.35 15.11
C GLU A 129 4.39 3.84 15.20
N LYS A 130 5.26 4.63 15.84
CA LYS A 130 5.06 6.08 15.95
C LYS A 130 5.25 6.80 14.62
N GLU A 131 6.23 6.39 13.81
CA GLU A 131 6.51 7.06 12.53
C GLU A 131 5.54 6.62 11.42
N PHE A 132 5.18 5.33 11.38
CA PHE A 132 4.40 4.74 10.29
C PHE A 132 3.01 4.25 10.69
N GLY A 133 2.54 4.57 11.89
CA GLY A 133 1.26 4.08 12.37
C GLY A 133 1.28 2.57 12.60
N TYR A 134 0.18 1.89 12.24
CA TYR A 134 0.06 0.47 12.53
C TYR A 134 1.13 -0.37 11.81
N CYS A 135 1.90 -1.11 12.61
CA CYS A 135 2.96 -2.01 12.17
C CYS A 135 2.53 -3.45 12.46
N ARG A 136 2.28 -4.26 11.42
CA ARG A 136 1.93 -5.67 11.60
C ARG A 136 3.18 -6.46 11.93
N LYS A 137 3.22 -7.12 13.10
CA LYS A 137 4.27 -8.07 13.46
C LYS A 137 4.00 -9.42 12.81
N GLN A 138 4.65 -9.68 11.68
CA GLN A 138 4.48 -10.88 10.85
C GLN A 138 4.98 -12.17 11.54
N SER A 139 5.82 -12.07 12.57
CA SER A 139 6.57 -13.22 13.10
C SER A 139 5.77 -14.21 13.96
N GLU A 140 4.48 -13.99 14.22
CA GLU A 140 3.72 -14.82 15.18
C GLU A 140 2.57 -15.64 14.58
N ASP A 141 2.24 -15.58 13.28
CA ASP A 141 1.12 -16.39 12.77
C ASP A 141 1.15 -16.63 11.24
N GLU A 142 1.98 -17.58 10.75
CA GLU A 142 2.00 -17.99 9.33
C GLU A 142 0.61 -18.36 8.80
N VAL A 143 -0.25 -18.92 9.66
CA VAL A 143 -1.64 -19.28 9.35
C VAL A 143 -2.49 -18.04 9.07
N PHE A 144 -2.20 -16.91 9.72
CA PHE A 144 -2.90 -15.66 9.46
C PHE A 144 -2.44 -15.01 8.15
N ASP A 145 -1.15 -15.09 7.82
CA ASP A 145 -0.64 -14.61 6.53
C ASP A 145 -1.28 -15.36 5.36
N GLU A 146 -1.31 -16.70 5.41
CA GLU A 146 -1.99 -17.54 4.40
C GLU A 146 -3.48 -17.21 4.31
N LEU A 147 -4.15 -16.98 5.46
CA LEU A 147 -5.55 -16.57 5.49
C LEU A 147 -5.80 -15.23 4.80
N ILE A 148 -4.87 -14.27 4.90
CA ILE A 148 -4.97 -12.98 4.23
C ILE A 148 -4.76 -13.13 2.71
N ASP A 149 -3.85 -14.00 2.29
CA ASP A 149 -3.64 -14.30 0.87
C ASP A 149 -4.87 -14.98 0.24
N GLU A 150 -5.45 -15.97 0.92
CA GLU A 150 -6.71 -16.60 0.47
C GLU A 150 -7.87 -15.59 0.40
N LEU A 151 -7.95 -14.69 1.38
CA LEU A 151 -8.97 -13.64 1.42
C LEU A 151 -8.79 -12.65 0.25
N ARG A 152 -7.55 -12.24 -0.02
CA ARG A 152 -7.22 -11.39 -1.17
C ARG A 152 -7.58 -12.10 -2.47
N ALA A 153 -7.25 -13.38 -2.62
CA ALA A 153 -7.60 -14.17 -3.79
C ALA A 153 -9.11 -14.22 -4.01
N ALA A 154 -9.90 -14.46 -2.96
CA ALA A 154 -11.36 -14.45 -3.04
C ALA A 154 -11.92 -13.09 -3.51
N VAL A 155 -11.31 -11.97 -3.10
CA VAL A 155 -11.68 -10.63 -3.59
C VAL A 155 -11.36 -10.46 -5.08
N LEU A 156 -10.21 -10.96 -5.54
CA LEU A 156 -9.81 -10.90 -6.95
C LEU A 156 -10.67 -11.80 -7.86
N GLU A 157 -11.12 -12.93 -7.33
CA GLU A 157 -12.05 -13.87 -7.97
C GLU A 157 -13.52 -13.39 -7.93
N GLU A 158 -13.77 -12.25 -7.29
CA GLU A 158 -15.12 -11.72 -7.02
C GLU A 158 -16.03 -12.69 -6.23
N ASP A 159 -15.46 -13.63 -5.48
CA ASP A 159 -16.19 -14.50 -4.55
C ASP A 159 -16.41 -13.79 -3.20
N GLY A 160 -17.40 -12.90 -3.19
CA GLY A 160 -17.78 -12.15 -1.99
C GLY A 160 -18.19 -13.03 -0.81
N LYS A 161 -18.79 -14.22 -1.04
CA LYS A 161 -19.23 -15.11 0.03
C LYS A 161 -18.04 -15.76 0.74
N LYS A 162 -17.10 -16.33 -0.03
CA LYS A 162 -15.85 -16.88 0.50
C LYS A 162 -15.04 -15.80 1.20
N GLY A 163 -14.92 -14.62 0.57
CA GLY A 163 -14.22 -13.47 1.12
C GLY A 163 -14.79 -13.01 2.48
N VAL A 164 -16.12 -12.90 2.62
CA VAL A 164 -16.74 -12.54 3.90
C VAL A 164 -16.44 -13.58 4.98
N LYS A 165 -16.47 -14.88 4.65
CA LYS A 165 -16.14 -15.95 5.60
C LYS A 165 -14.68 -15.87 6.07
N LEU A 166 -13.73 -15.72 5.14
CA LEU A 166 -12.30 -15.63 5.44
C LEU A 166 -11.98 -14.35 6.21
N GLY A 167 -12.50 -13.20 5.78
CA GLY A 167 -12.30 -11.91 6.44
C GLY A 167 -12.91 -11.86 7.84
N SER A 168 -14.06 -12.51 8.06
CA SER A 168 -14.65 -12.66 9.40
C SER A 168 -13.78 -13.52 10.32
N LYS A 169 -13.07 -14.52 9.78
CA LYS A 169 -12.08 -15.30 10.55
C LYS A 169 -10.85 -14.43 10.84
N ALA A 170 -10.35 -13.73 9.83
CA ALA A 170 -9.16 -12.89 9.94
C ALA A 170 -9.32 -11.78 11.00
N THR A 171 -10.45 -11.07 10.97
CA THR A 171 -10.77 -10.00 11.92
C THR A 171 -11.10 -10.48 13.34
N LYS A 172 -11.31 -11.79 13.56
CA LYS A 172 -11.37 -12.36 14.91
C LYS A 172 -9.98 -12.58 15.51
N ILE A 173 -9.00 -12.90 14.67
CA ILE A 173 -7.61 -13.11 15.10
C ILE A 173 -6.95 -11.76 15.34
N TYR A 174 -6.99 -10.87 14.34
CA TYR A 174 -6.47 -9.51 14.43
C TYR A 174 -7.57 -8.49 14.07
N PRO A 175 -8.29 -7.97 15.07
CA PRO A 175 -9.43 -7.07 14.86
C PRO A 175 -9.09 -5.74 14.20
N ASP A 176 -7.86 -5.25 14.27
CA ASP A 176 -7.48 -3.96 13.69
C ASP A 176 -6.47 -4.09 12.54
N ASP A 177 -6.22 -5.33 12.08
CA ASP A 177 -5.38 -5.57 10.90
C ASP A 177 -6.06 -4.96 9.67
N PHE A 178 -5.35 -4.04 9.05
CA PHE A 178 -5.85 -3.29 7.90
C PHE A 178 -6.19 -4.20 6.73
N TRP A 179 -5.38 -5.21 6.41
CA TRP A 179 -5.62 -6.05 5.24
C TRP A 179 -6.84 -6.94 5.46
N ALA A 180 -7.00 -7.50 6.66
CA ALA A 180 -8.19 -8.23 7.07
C ALA A 180 -9.44 -7.36 6.91
N ARG A 181 -9.42 -6.14 7.45
CA ARG A 181 -10.54 -5.18 7.38
C ARG A 181 -10.81 -4.70 5.96
N PHE A 182 -9.76 -4.34 5.22
CA PHE A 182 -9.86 -3.83 3.86
C PHE A 182 -10.42 -4.89 2.91
N TYR A 183 -9.90 -6.11 2.95
CA TYR A 183 -10.41 -7.17 2.09
C TYR A 183 -11.78 -7.66 2.53
N LEU A 184 -12.08 -7.73 3.83
CA LEU A 184 -13.45 -8.01 4.30
C LEU A 184 -14.44 -6.93 3.80
N GLY A 185 -14.06 -5.65 3.86
CA GLY A 185 -14.83 -4.56 3.29
C GLY A 185 -15.06 -4.72 1.78
N CYS A 186 -14.02 -5.11 1.03
CA CYS A 186 -14.14 -5.43 -0.39
C CYS A 186 -15.09 -6.61 -0.63
N SER A 187 -15.01 -7.68 0.15
CA SER A 187 -15.89 -8.85 0.02
C SER A 187 -17.36 -8.51 0.30
N TYR A 188 -17.63 -7.65 1.30
CA TYR A 188 -18.97 -7.11 1.54
C TYR A 188 -19.45 -6.27 0.36
N ALA A 189 -18.59 -5.41 -0.21
CA ALA A 189 -18.95 -4.59 -1.37
C ALA A 189 -19.23 -5.43 -2.62
N ILE A 190 -18.45 -6.48 -2.89
CA ILE A 190 -18.71 -7.46 -3.95
C ILE A 190 -20.06 -8.15 -3.75
N SER A 191 -20.42 -8.41 -2.49
CA SER A 191 -21.72 -8.99 -2.12
C SER A 191 -22.87 -7.96 -2.04
N ASN A 192 -22.68 -6.73 -2.55
CA ASN A 192 -23.62 -5.61 -2.47
C ASN A 192 -24.04 -5.20 -1.03
N GLN A 193 -23.29 -5.63 -0.01
CA GLN A 193 -23.50 -5.29 1.39
C GLN A 193 -22.73 -4.02 1.76
N HIS A 194 -23.10 -2.90 1.14
CA HIS A 194 -22.33 -1.64 1.26
C HIS A 194 -22.34 -1.02 2.67
N LYS A 195 -23.36 -1.30 3.49
CA LYS A 195 -23.41 -0.79 4.88
C LYS A 195 -22.33 -1.44 5.73
N GLU A 196 -22.14 -2.74 5.57
CA GLU A 196 -21.13 -3.56 6.22
C GLU A 196 -19.75 -3.18 5.68
N ALA A 197 -19.60 -3.08 4.35
CA ALA A 197 -18.37 -2.64 3.71
C ALA A 197 -17.85 -1.31 4.28
N ILE A 198 -18.73 -0.32 4.44
CA ILE A 198 -18.37 0.98 5.04
C ILE A 198 -17.81 0.82 6.46
N LYS A 199 -18.38 -0.05 7.30
CA LYS A 199 -17.87 -0.25 8.67
C LYS A 199 -16.43 -0.75 8.65
N GLU A 200 -16.15 -1.72 7.79
CA GLU A 200 -14.81 -2.31 7.66
C GLU A 200 -13.80 -1.34 7.04
N PHE A 201 -14.22 -0.58 6.01
CA PHE A 201 -13.37 0.44 5.42
C PHE A 201 -13.09 1.59 6.38
N LEU A 202 -14.02 1.97 7.25
CA LEU A 202 -13.77 2.99 8.29
C LEU A 202 -12.70 2.55 9.29
N VAL A 203 -12.67 1.27 9.66
CA VAL A 203 -11.56 0.72 10.48
C VAL A 203 -10.27 0.72 9.67
N SER A 204 -10.32 0.34 8.39
CA SER A 204 -9.17 0.32 7.50
C SER A 204 -8.51 1.70 7.36
N VAL A 205 -9.28 2.76 7.06
CA VAL A 205 -8.73 4.13 6.93
C VAL A 205 -8.29 4.73 8.27
N LYS A 206 -8.78 4.21 9.40
CA LYS A 206 -8.26 4.57 10.73
C LYS A 206 -6.91 3.90 10.98
N SER A 207 -6.72 2.67 10.52
CA SER A 207 -5.47 1.90 10.64
C SER A 207 -4.39 2.42 9.67
N ASP A 208 -4.77 2.73 8.43
CA ASP A 208 -3.91 3.38 7.42
C ASP A 208 -4.62 4.62 6.80
N PRO A 209 -4.38 5.82 7.35
CA PRO A 209 -4.92 7.07 6.83
C PRO A 209 -4.32 7.52 5.49
N LEU A 210 -3.32 6.81 4.94
CA LEU A 210 -2.68 7.13 3.67
C LEU A 210 -3.09 6.16 2.55
N SER A 211 -4.02 5.26 2.82
CA SER A 211 -4.50 4.30 1.83
C SER A 211 -5.52 4.89 0.86
N ALA A 212 -5.04 5.36 -0.30
CA ALA A 212 -5.90 5.82 -1.39
C ALA A 212 -6.93 4.75 -1.83
N ASP A 213 -6.54 3.47 -1.84
CA ASP A 213 -7.42 2.37 -2.23
C ASP A 213 -8.55 2.16 -1.20
N ALA A 214 -8.29 2.33 0.11
CA ALA A 214 -9.32 2.24 1.15
C ALA A 214 -10.32 3.40 1.06
N TYR A 215 -9.84 4.64 0.91
CA TYR A 215 -10.72 5.79 0.70
C TYR A 215 -11.54 5.69 -0.59
N TYR A 216 -10.96 5.20 -1.67
CA TYR A 216 -11.65 4.96 -2.94
C TYR A 216 -12.82 3.97 -2.76
N ASN A 217 -12.59 2.81 -2.13
CA ASN A 217 -13.63 1.81 -1.92
C ASN A 217 -14.68 2.25 -0.89
N LEU A 218 -14.28 3.03 0.12
CA LEU A 218 -15.18 3.70 1.05
C LEU A 218 -16.11 4.68 0.32
N GLY A 219 -15.55 5.53 -0.55
CA GLY A 219 -16.29 6.50 -1.35
C GLY A 219 -17.26 5.82 -2.32
N LYS A 220 -16.81 4.76 -3.00
CA LYS A 220 -17.67 3.93 -3.86
C LYS A 220 -18.84 3.33 -3.06
N SER A 221 -18.58 2.76 -1.88
CA SER A 221 -19.64 2.18 -1.05
C SER A 221 -20.62 3.24 -0.52
N TYR A 222 -20.16 4.45 -0.20
CA TYR A 222 -21.05 5.57 0.13
C TYR A 222 -21.90 6.01 -1.07
N LEU A 223 -21.32 6.03 -2.26
CA LEU A 223 -22.01 6.37 -3.51
C LEU A 223 -23.15 5.39 -3.81
N GLU A 224 -22.90 4.08 -3.68
CA GLU A 224 -23.92 3.04 -3.87
C GLU A 224 -25.09 3.18 -2.88
N LEU A 225 -24.83 3.72 -1.68
CA LEU A 225 -25.88 4.03 -0.69
C LEU A 225 -26.49 5.43 -0.87
N GLY A 226 -26.15 6.18 -1.92
CA GLY A 226 -26.63 7.53 -2.16
C GLY A 226 -26.14 8.58 -1.16
N LYS A 227 -25.12 8.28 -0.35
CA LYS A 227 -24.54 9.20 0.65
C LYS A 227 -23.54 10.14 -0.02
N LEU A 228 -24.02 10.97 -0.95
CA LEU A 228 -23.20 11.76 -1.89
C LEU A 228 -22.13 12.62 -1.21
N LYS A 229 -22.46 13.33 -0.12
CA LYS A 229 -21.48 14.13 0.62
C LYS A 229 -20.33 13.30 1.19
N LYS A 230 -20.63 12.15 1.80
CA LYS A 230 -19.60 11.26 2.34
C LYS A 230 -18.80 10.56 1.24
N ALA A 231 -19.46 10.24 0.13
CA ALA A 231 -18.80 9.68 -1.05
C ALA A 231 -17.76 10.66 -1.60
N GLU A 232 -18.13 11.94 -1.76
CA GLU A 232 -17.25 13.01 -2.18
C GLU A 232 -16.07 13.21 -1.23
N GLU A 233 -16.31 13.32 0.08
CA GLU A 233 -15.26 13.47 1.09
C GLU A 233 -14.21 12.34 1.02
N ALA A 234 -14.68 11.09 0.95
CA ALA A 234 -13.79 9.94 0.84
C ALA A 234 -13.07 9.89 -0.52
N MET A 235 -13.76 10.19 -1.62
CA MET A 235 -13.17 10.18 -2.96
C MET A 235 -12.14 11.31 -3.14
N GLN A 236 -12.37 12.48 -2.53
CA GLN A 236 -11.43 13.59 -2.51
C GLN A 236 -10.17 13.24 -1.70
N LYS A 237 -10.32 12.53 -0.57
CA LYS A 237 -9.17 11.98 0.17
C LYS A 237 -8.37 10.99 -0.67
N ALA A 238 -9.04 10.08 -1.39
CA ALA A 238 -8.37 9.19 -2.31
C ALA A 238 -7.63 9.95 -3.42
N TYR A 239 -8.24 11.04 -3.92
CA TYR A 239 -7.68 11.91 -4.94
C TYR A 239 -6.40 12.63 -4.47
N GLU A 240 -6.39 13.16 -3.24
CA GLU A 240 -5.23 13.80 -2.60
C GLU A 240 -4.04 12.84 -2.45
N LEU A 241 -4.32 11.55 -2.21
CA LEU A 241 -3.31 10.50 -2.02
C LEU A 241 -2.75 9.92 -3.35
N ALA A 242 -3.18 10.48 -4.49
CA ALA A 242 -2.53 10.42 -5.80
C ALA A 242 -2.26 9.02 -6.43
N LYS A 243 -3.20 8.06 -6.33
CA LYS A 243 -3.16 6.81 -7.12
C LYS A 243 -4.42 6.68 -7.99
N LYS A 244 -4.31 6.23 -9.24
CA LYS A 244 -5.44 6.00 -10.18
C LYS A 244 -6.31 7.25 -10.45
N ILE A 245 -5.67 8.38 -10.78
CA ILE A 245 -6.33 9.68 -10.99
C ILE A 245 -7.52 9.60 -11.95
N HIS A 246 -7.43 8.82 -13.04
CA HIS A 246 -8.51 8.67 -14.00
C HIS A 246 -9.78 8.03 -13.39
N THR A 247 -9.63 6.92 -12.66
CA THR A 247 -10.76 6.24 -12.00
C THR A 247 -11.37 7.12 -10.92
N ILE A 248 -10.54 7.76 -10.10
CA ILE A 248 -11.02 8.64 -9.03
C ILE A 248 -11.75 9.85 -9.63
N SER A 249 -11.20 10.46 -10.69
CA SER A 249 -11.84 11.57 -11.39
C SER A 249 -13.18 11.16 -11.99
N TYR A 250 -13.29 9.96 -12.55
CA TYR A 250 -14.57 9.44 -13.04
C TYR A 250 -15.62 9.37 -11.93
N TYR A 251 -15.28 8.83 -10.75
CA TYR A 251 -16.23 8.75 -9.66
C TYR A 251 -16.56 10.13 -9.05
N LEU A 252 -15.60 11.05 -8.97
CA LEU A 252 -15.89 12.44 -8.59
C LEU A 252 -16.88 13.08 -9.56
N ALA A 253 -16.73 12.84 -10.87
CA ALA A 253 -17.67 13.32 -11.87
C ALA A 253 -19.08 12.78 -11.66
N VAL A 254 -19.21 11.46 -11.46
CA VAL A 254 -20.49 10.80 -11.17
C VAL A 254 -21.14 11.36 -9.89
N ILE A 255 -20.34 11.63 -8.86
CA ILE A 255 -20.82 12.22 -7.61
C ILE A 255 -21.32 13.65 -7.85
N SER A 256 -20.54 14.48 -8.56
CA SER A 256 -20.93 15.85 -8.91
C SER A 256 -22.19 15.88 -9.78
N GLU A 257 -22.32 14.98 -10.76
CA GLU A 257 -23.53 14.85 -11.59
C GLU A 257 -24.76 14.53 -10.73
N LYS A 258 -24.66 13.53 -9.84
CA LYS A 258 -25.76 13.18 -8.91
C LYS A 258 -26.11 14.29 -7.93
N LYS A 259 -25.18 15.21 -7.65
CA LYS A 259 -25.42 16.43 -6.84
C LYS A 259 -26.01 17.59 -7.66
N GLY A 260 -26.14 17.44 -8.98
CA GLY A 260 -26.57 18.52 -9.90
C GLY A 260 -25.48 19.55 -10.22
N MET A 261 -24.22 19.27 -9.88
CA MET A 261 -23.08 20.16 -10.11
C MET A 261 -22.49 19.89 -11.50
N VAL A 262 -23.22 20.32 -12.54
CA VAL A 262 -22.94 19.97 -13.94
C VAL A 262 -21.54 20.41 -14.40
N ASP A 263 -21.12 21.64 -14.11
CA ASP A 263 -19.81 22.14 -14.55
C ASP A 263 -18.65 21.36 -13.91
N GLU A 264 -18.81 20.98 -12.65
CA GLU A 264 -17.81 20.19 -11.93
C GLU A 264 -17.78 18.74 -12.45
N ALA A 265 -18.95 18.16 -12.74
CA ALA A 265 -19.04 16.85 -13.38
C ALA A 265 -18.30 16.83 -14.72
N LYS A 266 -18.56 17.82 -15.60
CA LYS A 266 -17.85 17.96 -16.89
C LYS A 266 -16.34 18.05 -16.71
N LYS A 267 -15.88 18.88 -15.77
CA LYS A 267 -14.46 19.05 -15.45
C LYS A 267 -13.80 17.72 -15.06
N TYR A 268 -14.44 16.94 -14.19
CA TYR A 268 -13.89 15.67 -13.74
C TYR A 268 -13.99 14.55 -14.79
N TYR A 269 -15.06 14.50 -15.59
CA TYR A 269 -15.15 13.56 -16.71
C TYR A 269 -14.03 13.80 -17.73
N LYS A 270 -13.81 15.05 -18.11
CA LYS A 270 -12.69 15.41 -18.99
C LYS A 270 -11.35 14.98 -18.38
N LYS A 271 -11.14 15.23 -17.09
CA LYS A 271 -9.92 14.80 -16.40
C LYS A 271 -9.75 13.28 -16.38
N ALA A 272 -10.83 12.52 -16.21
CA ALA A 272 -10.79 11.07 -16.26
C ALA A 272 -10.29 10.57 -17.61
N ILE A 273 -10.78 11.16 -18.70
CA ILE A 273 -10.38 10.85 -20.08
C ILE A 273 -8.91 11.25 -20.33
N ASP A 274 -8.54 12.49 -19.99
CA ASP A 274 -7.20 13.04 -20.25
C ASP A 274 -6.09 12.29 -19.48
N THR A 275 -6.41 11.75 -18.29
CA THR A 275 -5.45 11.03 -17.43
C THR A 275 -5.51 9.51 -17.58
N ALA A 276 -6.32 9.00 -18.52
CA ALA A 276 -6.44 7.58 -18.77
C ALA A 276 -5.14 6.99 -19.36
N PRO A 277 -4.68 5.81 -18.88
CA PRO A 277 -3.53 5.16 -19.48
C PRO A 277 -3.85 4.66 -20.90
N LYS A 278 -2.95 4.90 -21.85
CA LYS A 278 -3.07 4.42 -23.24
C LYS A 278 -3.32 2.90 -23.34
N LYS A 279 -2.72 2.14 -22.42
CA LYS A 279 -2.99 0.71 -22.21
C LYS A 279 -3.68 0.53 -20.85
N GLY A 280 -5.00 0.52 -20.86
CA GLY A 280 -5.84 0.27 -19.67
C GLY A 280 -6.49 -1.12 -19.69
N SER A 281 -6.86 -1.61 -18.51
CA SER A 281 -7.73 -2.78 -18.37
C SER A 281 -9.10 -2.53 -19.01
N THR A 282 -9.86 -3.59 -19.28
CA THR A 282 -11.23 -3.49 -19.80
C THR A 282 -12.09 -2.59 -18.91
N LEU A 283 -11.90 -2.66 -17.60
CA LEU A 283 -12.62 -1.81 -16.63
C LEU A 283 -12.33 -0.31 -16.85
N ILE A 284 -11.05 0.05 -17.01
CA ILE A 284 -10.67 1.44 -17.28
C ILE A 284 -11.29 1.92 -18.59
N LYS A 285 -11.23 1.11 -19.65
CA LYS A 285 -11.85 1.45 -20.95
C LYS A 285 -13.36 1.68 -20.83
N ASN A 286 -14.05 0.89 -20.00
CA ASN A 286 -15.47 1.06 -19.75
C ASN A 286 -15.77 2.39 -19.03
N TYR A 287 -14.97 2.76 -18.02
CA TYR A 287 -15.12 4.06 -17.35
C TYR A 287 -14.89 5.24 -18.29
N ILE A 288 -13.88 5.16 -19.16
CA ILE A 288 -13.61 6.23 -20.13
C ILE A 288 -14.74 6.34 -21.16
N LYS A 289 -15.23 5.21 -21.67
CA LYS A 289 -16.36 5.20 -22.61
C LYS A 289 -17.64 5.78 -21.98
N ASP A 290 -17.92 5.46 -20.72
CA ASP A 290 -19.04 6.06 -20.00
C ASP A 290 -18.80 7.56 -19.76
N ALA A 291 -17.59 7.97 -19.36
CA ALA A 291 -17.23 9.38 -19.20
C ALA A 291 -17.44 10.20 -20.47
N GLU A 292 -17.00 9.70 -21.63
CA GLU A 292 -17.19 10.34 -22.94
C GLU A 292 -18.68 10.52 -23.27
N LYS A 293 -19.48 9.47 -23.02
CA LYS A 293 -20.93 9.51 -23.20
C LYS A 293 -21.58 10.57 -22.31
N ARG A 294 -21.29 10.54 -21.01
CA ARG A 294 -21.84 11.49 -20.02
C ARG A 294 -21.43 12.92 -20.33
N LEU A 295 -20.17 13.14 -20.73
CA LEU A 295 -19.67 14.46 -21.08
C LEU A 295 -20.43 15.06 -22.27
N LYS A 296 -20.79 14.23 -23.26
CA LYS A 296 -21.62 14.64 -24.39
C LYS A 296 -23.05 14.98 -23.95
N GLU A 297 -23.67 14.10 -23.16
CA GLU A 297 -25.04 14.30 -22.65
C GLU A 297 -25.18 15.56 -21.79
N LEU A 298 -24.17 15.92 -21.00
CA LEU A 298 -24.18 17.14 -20.19
C LEU A 298 -23.93 18.40 -21.03
N GLY A 299 -23.37 18.26 -22.23
CA GLY A 299 -23.04 19.35 -23.16
C GLY A 299 -24.17 19.73 -24.13
N GLU A 300 -25.14 18.84 -24.30
CA GLU A 300 -26.41 19.07 -25.03
C GLU A 300 -27.43 19.79 -24.14
#